data_AF-C5C7L4-F1
#
_entry.id   AF-C5C7L4-F1
#
_cell.length_a   1.000
_cell.length_b   1.000
_cell.length_c   1.000
_cell.angle_alpha   90.00
_cell.angle_beta   90.00
_cell.angle_gamma   90.00
#
_symmetry.space_group_name_H-M   'P 1'
#
loop_
_entity.id
_entity.type
_entity.pdbx_description
1 polymer ?
#
loop_
_entity_poly.entity_id
_entity_poly.type
_entity_poly.pdbx_seq_one_letter_code
_entity_poly.pdbx_strand_id
1 'polypeptide(L)' 'MRRLVADVHPEHTASQRVAQAIGLTPTDEVVDGEVRWAGSVDDDAGPVTG' A
#
# COMPACT_ATOMS: atom_id res chain seq x y z
N MET A 1 -11.53 -0.47 -10.44
CA MET A 1 -11.05 -1.00 -9.16
C MET A 1 -10.13 -2.19 -9.37
N ARG A 2 -8.88 -2.04 -8.93
CA ARG A 2 -7.86 -3.09 -8.88
C ARG A 2 -7.51 -3.36 -7.42
N ARG A 3 -7.32 -4.63 -7.08
CA ARG A 3 -6.79 -4.99 -5.75
C ARG A 3 -5.28 -4.83 -5.78
N LEU A 4 -4.75 -4.10 -4.81
CA LEU A 4 -3.31 -3.91 -4.63
C LEU A 4 -2.91 -4.48 -3.27
N VAL A 5 -1.73 -5.09 -3.25
CA VAL A 5 -1.07 -5.62 -2.06
C VAL A 5 0.35 -5.10 -2.04
N ALA A 6 0.83 -4.69 -0.88
CA ALA A 6 2.21 -4.28 -0.65
C ALA A 6 2.67 -4.80 0.70
N ASP A 7 3.89 -5.31 0.77
CA ASP A 7 4.53 -5.65 2.03
C ASP A 7 5.42 -4.47 2.43
N VAL A 8 5.27 -3.97 3.66
CA VAL A 8 5.91 -2.75 4.13
C VAL A 8 6.54 -2.99 5.50
N HIS A 9 7.85 -2.77 5.60
CA HIS A 9 8.55 -2.84 6.88
C HIS A 9 7.93 -1.89 7.94
N PRO A 10 7.72 -2.35 9.19
CA PRO A 10 7.09 -1.56 10.26
C PRO A 10 7.87 -0.29 10.65
N GLU A 11 9.16 -0.22 10.34
CA GLU A 11 9.98 0.97 10.59
C GLU A 11 10.01 1.96 9.40
N HIS A 12 9.53 1.55 8.22
CA HIS A 12 9.53 2.40 7.01
C HIS A 12 8.31 3.34 6.98
N THR A 13 8.33 4.37 7.82
CA THR A 13 7.23 5.36 7.96
C THR A 13 6.88 6.04 6.64
N ALA A 14 7.86 6.32 5.78
CA ALA A 14 7.61 6.94 4.47
C ALA A 14 6.73 6.04 3.59
N SER A 15 7.06 4.76 3.49
CA SER A 15 6.30 3.77 2.72
C SER A 15 4.90 3.57 3.30
N GLN A 16 4.76 3.53 4.62
CA GLN A 16 3.45 3.44 5.29
C GLN A 16 2.54 4.62 4.95
N ARG A 17 3.09 5.84 4.89
CA ARG A 17 2.31 7.03 4.49
C ARG A 17 1.87 6.97 3.04
N VAL A 18 2.71 6.48 2.13
CA VAL A 18 2.32 6.28 0.73
C VAL A 18 1.21 5.24 0.61
N ALA A 19 1.34 4.11 1.31
CA ALA A 19 0.32 3.06 1.32
C ALA A 19 -1.03 3.59 1.82
N GLN A 20 -1.05 4.36 2.91
CA GLN A 20 -2.28 5.02 3.40
C GLN A 20 -2.84 6.03 2.39
N ALA A 21 -1.97 6.85 1.76
CA ALA A 21 -2.40 7.88 0.82
C ALA A 21 -3.12 7.30 -0.41
N ILE A 22 -2.76 6.08 -0.81
CA ILE A 22 -3.43 5.35 -1.90
C ILE A 22 -4.55 4.42 -1.41
N GLY A 23 -4.94 4.50 -0.13
CA GLY A 23 -6.08 3.77 0.42
C GLY A 23 -5.80 2.31 0.81
N LEU A 24 -4.53 1.91 0.96
CA LEU A 24 -4.20 0.63 1.56
C LEU A 24 -4.30 0.72 3.09
N THR A 25 -4.68 -0.39 3.71
CA THR A 25 -4.69 -0.55 5.17
C THR A 25 -3.77 -1.69 5.59
N PRO A 26 -3.09 -1.58 6.75
CA PRO A 26 -2.29 -2.68 7.27
C PRO A 26 -3.22 -3.84 7.63
N THR A 27 -2.73 -5.06 7.43
CA THR A 27 -3.38 -6.30 7.83
C THR A 27 -2.63 -6.92 9.01
N ASP A 28 -3.19 -7.96 9.60
CA ASP A 28 -2.52 -8.73 10.65
C ASP A 28 -1.46 -9.72 10.10
N GLU A 29 -1.27 -9.78 8.77
CA GLU A 29 -0.24 -10.63 8.16
C GLU A 29 1.13 -9.96 8.16
N VAL A 30 2.14 -10.75 8.51
CA VAL A 30 3.56 -10.38 8.41
C VAL A 30 4.27 -11.40 7.53
N VAL A 31 4.99 -10.93 6.50
CA VAL A 31 5.76 -11.74 5.56
C VAL A 31 7.19 -11.25 5.58
N ASP A 32 8.13 -12.13 5.91
CA ASP A 32 9.56 -11.81 5.99
C ASP A 32 9.88 -10.59 6.89
N GLY A 33 9.07 -10.37 7.93
CA GLY A 33 9.20 -9.24 8.86
C GLY A 33 8.50 -7.95 8.39
N GLU A 34 7.92 -7.95 7.20
CA GLU A 34 7.15 -6.82 6.66
C GLU A 34 5.65 -7.01 6.91
N VAL A 35 4.96 -5.93 7.29
CA VAL A 35 3.51 -5.97 7.48
C VAL A 35 2.85 -5.91 6.11
N ARG A 36 1.89 -6.79 5.84
CA ARG A 36 1.12 -6.76 4.61
C ARG A 36 0.07 -5.67 4.65
N TRP A 37 -0.02 -4.88 3.58
CA TRP A 37 -1.02 -3.87 3.33
C TRP A 37 -1.88 -4.28 2.14
N ALA A 38 -3.18 -4.06 2.23
CA ALA A 38 -4.12 -4.39 1.15
C ALA A 38 -5.22 -3.34 1.01
N GLY A 39 -5.74 -3.19 -0.21
CA GLY A 39 -6.81 -2.26 -0.52
C GLY A 39 -7.27 -2.36 -1.97
N SER A 40 -8.33 -1.63 -2.28
CA SER A 40 -8.80 -1.46 -3.67
C SER A 40 -8.43 -0.06 -4.11
N VAL A 41 -7.66 0.03 -5.20
CA VAL A 41 -7.32 1.31 -5.83
C VAL A 41 -8.18 1.47 -7.08
N ASP A 42 -8.73 2.66 -7.26
CA ASP A 42 -9.35 3.03 -8.52
C ASP A 42 -8.27 3.29 -9.56
N ASP A 43 -8.50 2.81 -10.78
CA ASP A 43 -7.57 2.97 -11.91
C ASP A 43 -7.66 4.39 -12.50
N ASP A 44 -8.58 5.23 -11.98
CA ASP A 44 -8.85 6.60 -12.46
C ASP A 44 -7.76 7.61 -12.07
N ALA A 45 -6.68 7.15 -11.45
CA ALA A 45 -5.43 7.90 -11.45
C ALA A 45 -4.89 7.89 -12.89
N GLY A 46 -5.37 8.83 -13.71
CA GLY A 46 -4.86 9.08 -15.05
C GLY A 46 -3.33 9.14 -15.09
N PRO A 47 -2.70 8.88 -16.25
CA PRO A 47 -1.25 8.73 -16.35
C PRO A 47 -0.55 9.94 -15.71
N VAL A 48 0.35 9.66 -14.76
CA VAL A 48 1.23 10.67 -14.19
C VAL A 48 2.13 11.20 -15.30
N THR A 49 1.74 12.31 -15.91
CA THR A 49 2.59 13.02 -16.86
C THR A 49 3.58 13.83 -16.01
N GLY A 50 4.83 13.36 -15.97
CA GLY A 50 5.95 14.08 -15.38
C GLY A 50 6.57 15.08 -16.34
#